data_AF-A0A2V6NCU1-F1
#
_entry.id   AF-A0A2V6NCU1-F1
#
_cell.length_a   1.000
_cell.length_b   1.000
_cell.length_c   1.000
_cell.angle_alpha   90.00
_cell.angle_beta   90.00
_cell.angle_gamma   90.00
#
_symmetry.space_group_name_H-M   'P 1'
#
loop_
_entity.id
_entity.type
_entity.pdbx_description
1 polymer ?
#
loop_
_entity_poly.entity_id
_entity_poly.type
_entity_poly.pdbx_seq_one_letter_code
_entity_poly.pdbx_strand_id
1 'polypeptide(L)'
;MTVIALSNVNAQTATVPSSTEKAAVDALIPWLLQEDAQLRGIPFSVVIFDSTGKHVLACNPKDETNARVLKQMSSVLDEVMARLNAPESPIQGIPRINEVSSHFEDLIRELLNKTPGLACDFPKTAAGGKQRSGYPDLELVDQLSHRIYYLDPKLYAVGSRDSSFRTFYFEPKIATNKVREDAVHFIVGFEHEKPAANRRWKFTRWDLVDLSHFQVKLKAEFEGSNRDMYRPEAIVATSGKKVE
;
A
#
# COMPACT_ATOMS: atom_id res chain seq x y z
N MET A 1 -27.69 53.40 3.11
CA MET A 1 -28.91 52.60 3.36
C MET A 1 -29.48 52.23 2.00
N THR A 2 -29.19 51.02 1.53
CA THR A 2 -29.78 50.50 0.29
C THR A 2 -30.11 49.04 0.57
N VAL A 3 -31.39 48.81 0.84
CA VAL A 3 -31.98 47.48 1.01
C VAL A 3 -32.29 47.00 -0.41
N ILE A 4 -31.68 45.89 -0.84
CA ILE A 4 -32.08 45.21 -2.07
C ILE A 4 -32.44 43.77 -1.69
N ALA A 5 -33.65 43.39 -2.07
CA ALA A 5 -34.33 42.16 -1.70
C ALA A 5 -33.54 40.91 -2.08
N LEU A 6 -33.48 39.97 -1.14
CA LEU A 6 -32.94 38.62 -1.31
C LEU A 6 -33.89 37.80 -2.19
N SER A 7 -33.43 37.48 -3.41
CA SER A 7 -34.09 36.52 -4.28
C SER A 7 -33.55 35.11 -4.01
N ASN A 8 -34.38 34.28 -3.38
CA ASN A 8 -34.37 32.82 -3.33
C ASN A 8 -33.02 32.10 -3.54
N VAL A 9 -32.33 31.83 -2.43
CA VAL A 9 -31.38 30.73 -2.34
C VAL A 9 -32.18 29.44 -2.48
N ASN A 10 -31.99 28.73 -3.60
CA ASN A 10 -32.42 27.35 -3.72
C ASN A 10 -31.65 26.57 -2.65
N ALA A 11 -32.31 26.27 -1.53
CA ALA A 11 -31.79 25.36 -0.52
C ALA A 11 -31.70 23.98 -1.18
N GLN A 12 -30.52 23.65 -1.72
CA GLN A 12 -30.20 22.27 -2.00
C GLN A 12 -30.08 21.59 -0.64
N THR A 13 -31.15 20.88 -0.32
CA THR A 13 -31.27 19.99 0.81
C THR A 13 -30.05 19.07 0.84
N ALA A 14 -29.37 19.03 1.99
CA ALA A 14 -28.46 17.93 2.29
C ALA A 14 -29.21 16.64 1.93
N THR A 15 -28.63 15.84 1.03
CA THR A 15 -29.23 14.56 0.65
C THR A 15 -29.28 13.72 1.91
N VAL A 16 -30.47 13.63 2.49
CA VAL A 16 -30.74 12.78 3.65
C VAL A 16 -30.41 11.36 3.19
N PRO A 17 -29.53 10.63 3.89
CA PRO A 17 -29.25 9.25 3.52
C PRO A 17 -30.57 8.48 3.42
N SER A 18 -30.66 7.59 2.44
CA SER A 18 -31.85 6.74 2.31
C SER A 18 -32.09 5.98 3.63
N SER A 19 -33.33 5.58 3.90
CA SER A 19 -33.66 4.90 5.17
C SER A 19 -32.79 3.66 5.42
N THR A 20 -32.36 2.97 4.36
CA THR A 20 -31.45 1.81 4.41
C THR A 20 -30.01 2.22 4.72
N GLU A 21 -29.48 3.25 4.06
CA GLU A 21 -28.12 3.75 4.33
C GLU A 21 -28.03 4.31 5.75
N LYS A 22 -29.06 5.06 6.19
CA LYS A 22 -29.15 5.58 7.54
C LYS A 22 -29.13 4.45 8.58
N ALA A 23 -29.91 3.38 8.36
CA ALA A 23 -29.91 2.21 9.25
C ALA A 23 -28.55 1.50 9.29
N ALA A 24 -27.84 1.39 8.16
CA ALA A 24 -26.50 0.81 8.12
C ALA A 24 -25.47 1.69 8.86
N VAL A 25 -25.52 3.01 8.67
CA VAL A 25 -24.66 3.99 9.35
C VAL A 25 -24.92 3.99 10.87
N ASP A 26 -26.19 4.00 11.27
CA ASP A 26 -26.58 3.99 12.69
C ASP A 26 -26.15 2.69 13.40
N ALA A 27 -26.05 1.57 12.68
CA ALA A 27 -25.52 0.31 13.23
C ALA A 27 -23.98 0.26 13.24
N LEU A 28 -23.32 0.85 12.24
CA LEU A 28 -21.87 0.81 12.08
C LEU A 28 -21.13 1.80 13.00
N ILE A 29 -21.65 3.01 13.21
CA ILE A 29 -20.98 4.03 14.02
C ILE A 29 -20.70 3.56 15.45
N PRO A 30 -21.66 2.98 16.20
CA PRO A 30 -21.40 2.49 17.56
C PRO A 30 -20.33 1.40 17.61
N TRP A 31 -20.24 0.57 16.57
CA TRP A 31 -19.22 -0.47 16.41
C TRP A 31 -17.84 0.18 16.17
N LEU A 32 -17.78 1.19 15.29
CA LEU A 32 -16.56 1.95 14.98
C LEU A 32 -15.98 2.70 16.19
N LEU A 33 -16.85 3.25 17.05
CA LEU A 33 -16.43 3.99 18.25
C LEU A 33 -15.77 3.11 19.31
N GLN A 34 -15.86 1.78 19.20
CA GLN A 34 -15.17 0.82 20.08
C GLN A 34 -13.78 0.43 19.53
N GLU A 35 -12.95 1.43 19.21
CA GLU A 35 -11.66 1.30 18.49
C GLU A 35 -10.64 0.32 19.12
N ASP A 36 -10.74 0.08 20.44
CA ASP A 36 -9.82 -0.78 21.18
C ASP A 36 -10.30 -2.24 21.32
N ALA A 37 -11.59 -2.51 21.13
CA ALA A 37 -12.19 -3.80 21.48
C ALA A 37 -12.35 -4.76 20.29
N GLN A 38 -12.32 -4.25 19.05
CA GLN A 38 -12.79 -5.03 17.90
C GLN A 38 -11.73 -5.03 16.78
N LEU A 39 -11.43 -6.23 16.26
CA LEU A 39 -10.59 -6.47 15.07
C LEU A 39 -9.09 -6.08 15.14
N ARG A 40 -8.43 -6.43 16.25
CA ARG A 40 -6.96 -6.46 16.38
C ARG A 40 -6.43 -7.90 16.35
N GLY A 41 -5.17 -8.07 15.94
CA GLY A 41 -4.52 -9.39 15.95
C GLY A 41 -5.09 -10.36 14.91
N ILE A 42 -5.73 -9.85 13.86
CA ILE A 42 -6.36 -10.70 12.85
C ILE A 42 -5.26 -11.29 11.97
N PRO A 43 -5.20 -12.62 11.79
CA PRO A 43 -4.26 -13.22 10.85
C PRO A 43 -4.47 -12.65 9.44
N PHE A 44 -3.43 -12.10 8.84
CA PHE A 44 -3.47 -11.56 7.49
C PHE A 44 -3.89 -12.61 6.46
N SER A 45 -3.49 -13.87 6.68
CA SER A 45 -3.91 -15.02 5.87
C SER A 45 -5.43 -15.21 5.83
N VAL A 46 -6.13 -14.96 6.94
CA VAL A 46 -7.61 -15.01 7.00
C VAL A 46 -8.21 -13.86 6.20
N VAL A 47 -7.68 -12.64 6.35
CA VAL A 47 -8.15 -11.48 5.59
C VAL A 47 -8.00 -11.70 4.07
N ILE A 48 -6.87 -12.29 3.65
CA ILE A 48 -6.65 -12.63 2.24
C ILE A 48 -7.63 -13.71 1.78
N PHE A 49 -7.81 -14.78 2.55
CA PHE A 49 -8.74 -15.84 2.19
C PHE A 49 -10.18 -15.32 2.07
N ASP A 50 -10.68 -14.59 3.07
CA ASP A 50 -12.06 -14.08 3.08
C ASP A 50 -12.32 -13.03 1.98
N SER A 51 -11.29 -12.29 1.56
CA SER A 51 -11.43 -11.26 0.52
C SER A 51 -11.15 -11.74 -0.90
N THR A 52 -10.45 -12.87 -1.08
CA THR A 52 -9.95 -13.31 -2.40
C THR A 52 -10.19 -14.79 -2.71
N GLY A 53 -10.45 -15.62 -1.70
CA GLY A 53 -10.48 -17.08 -1.79
C GLY A 53 -9.09 -17.73 -1.94
N LYS A 54 -8.00 -16.95 -1.79
CA LYS A 54 -6.61 -17.41 -1.95
C LYS A 54 -5.90 -17.57 -0.62
N HIS A 55 -4.86 -18.39 -0.61
CA HIS A 55 -4.10 -18.74 0.59
C HIS A 55 -2.75 -18.04 0.62
N VAL A 56 -2.41 -17.50 1.80
CA VAL A 56 -1.04 -17.09 2.13
C VAL A 56 -0.28 -18.33 2.59
N LEU A 57 0.65 -18.79 1.75
CA LEU A 57 1.50 -19.94 2.00
C LEU A 57 2.70 -19.54 2.87
N ALA A 58 3.06 -20.39 3.83
CA ALA A 58 4.26 -20.21 4.63
C ALA A 58 5.52 -20.45 3.80
N CYS A 59 6.51 -19.57 3.95
CA CYS A 59 7.83 -19.82 3.41
C CYS A 59 8.55 -20.86 4.28
N ASN A 60 8.84 -22.02 3.70
CA ASN A 60 9.65 -23.05 4.34
C ASN A 60 11.05 -23.08 3.73
N PRO A 61 12.12 -22.61 4.39
CA PRO A 61 13.48 -22.63 3.86
C PRO A 61 14.07 -24.03 3.68
N LYS A 62 13.42 -25.08 4.20
CA LYS A 62 13.82 -26.48 3.99
C LYS A 62 13.24 -27.07 2.70
N ASP A 63 12.23 -26.43 2.11
CA ASP A 63 11.73 -26.78 0.78
C ASP A 63 12.70 -26.28 -0.30
N GLU A 64 13.06 -27.14 -1.24
CA GLU A 64 14.10 -26.86 -2.24
C GLU A 64 13.79 -25.63 -3.11
N THR A 65 12.51 -25.45 -3.47
CA THR A 65 12.06 -24.31 -4.28
C THR A 65 12.21 -23.01 -3.49
N ASN A 66 11.70 -22.97 -2.25
CA ASN A 66 11.85 -21.81 -1.39
C ASN A 66 13.32 -21.50 -1.11
N ALA A 67 14.14 -22.51 -0.78
CA ALA A 67 15.55 -22.32 -0.52
C ALA A 67 16.28 -21.69 -1.72
N ARG A 68 16.00 -22.18 -2.95
CA ARG A 68 16.54 -21.62 -4.19
C ARG A 68 16.09 -20.17 -4.39
N VAL A 69 14.78 -19.92 -4.37
CA VAL A 69 14.21 -18.59 -4.66
C VAL A 69 14.67 -17.58 -3.61
N LEU A 70 14.70 -17.96 -2.33
CA LEU A 70 15.23 -17.10 -1.25
C LEU A 70 16.68 -16.71 -1.50
N LYS A 71 17.55 -17.67 -1.88
CA LYS A 71 18.96 -17.38 -2.19
C LYS A 71 19.09 -16.41 -3.37
N GLN A 72 18.31 -16.62 -4.43
CA GLN A 72 18.30 -15.74 -5.60
C GLN A 72 17.81 -14.33 -5.24
N MET A 73 16.70 -14.24 -4.49
CA MET A 73 16.17 -12.98 -3.98
C MET A 73 17.19 -12.27 -3.10
N SER A 74 17.82 -12.94 -2.14
CA SER A 74 18.85 -12.33 -1.27
C SER A 74 19.97 -11.69 -2.08
N SER A 75 20.49 -12.40 -3.10
CA SER A 75 21.52 -11.85 -3.98
C SER A 75 21.04 -10.61 -4.75
N VAL A 76 19.77 -10.60 -5.21
CA VAL A 76 19.18 -9.43 -5.86
C VAL A 76 19.03 -8.27 -4.87
N LEU A 77 18.58 -8.53 -3.65
CA LEU A 77 18.38 -7.48 -2.63
C LEU A 77 19.71 -6.85 -2.16
N ASP A 78 20.77 -7.64 -2.08
CA ASP A 78 22.14 -7.15 -1.86
C ASP A 78 22.56 -6.20 -2.98
N GLU A 79 22.30 -6.57 -4.24
CA GLU A 79 22.63 -5.75 -5.40
C GLU A 79 21.78 -4.47 -5.48
N VAL A 80 20.47 -4.56 -5.20
CA VAL A 80 19.57 -3.40 -5.09
C VAL A 80 20.12 -2.40 -4.08
N MET A 81 20.48 -2.88 -2.88
CA MET A 81 21.03 -2.02 -1.85
C MET A 81 22.34 -1.37 -2.27
N ALA A 82 23.26 -2.15 -2.87
CA ALA A 82 24.53 -1.63 -3.35
C ALA A 82 24.35 -0.53 -4.40
N ARG A 83 23.51 -0.78 -5.42
CA ARG A 83 23.24 0.18 -6.51
C ARG A 83 22.53 1.43 -6.01
N LEU A 84 21.56 1.30 -5.11
CA LEU A 84 20.78 2.44 -4.62
C LEU A 84 21.58 3.31 -3.63
N ASN A 85 22.52 2.72 -2.91
CA ASN A 85 23.49 3.45 -2.09
C ASN A 85 24.58 4.17 -2.90
N ALA A 86 24.76 3.84 -4.18
CA ALA A 86 25.82 4.41 -4.98
C ALA A 86 25.64 5.94 -5.13
N PRO A 87 26.73 6.73 -5.14
CA PRO A 87 26.67 8.19 -5.27
C PRO A 87 25.91 8.71 -6.49
N GLU A 88 25.94 7.94 -7.59
CA GLU A 88 25.32 8.21 -8.88
C GLU A 88 23.88 7.68 -8.98
N SER A 89 23.38 7.00 -7.94
CA SER A 89 22.02 6.47 -7.91
C SER A 89 21.00 7.59 -8.14
N PRO A 90 19.94 7.36 -8.95
CA PRO A 90 18.94 8.37 -9.27
C PRO A 90 18.14 8.83 -8.04
N ILE A 91 18.22 8.11 -6.93
CA ILE A 91 17.51 8.46 -5.69
C ILE A 91 18.24 9.55 -4.90
N GLN A 92 19.52 9.77 -5.16
CA GLN A 92 20.32 10.74 -4.42
C GLN A 92 19.84 12.16 -4.75
N GLY A 93 19.53 12.96 -3.73
CA GLY A 93 18.95 14.30 -3.90
C GLY A 93 17.43 14.38 -3.80
N ILE A 94 16.73 13.23 -3.85
CA ILE A 94 15.27 13.18 -3.68
C ILE A 94 14.92 13.52 -2.21
N PRO A 95 14.07 14.53 -1.95
CA PRO A 95 13.84 15.02 -0.60
C PRO A 95 12.94 14.12 0.25
N ARG A 96 11.95 13.44 -0.36
CA ARG A 96 10.98 12.61 0.37
C ARG A 96 11.26 11.14 0.14
N ILE A 97 11.34 10.37 1.21
CA ILE A 97 11.55 8.91 1.14
C ILE A 97 10.44 8.20 0.34
N ASN A 98 9.20 8.71 0.38
CA ASN A 98 8.08 8.14 -0.39
C ASN A 98 8.25 8.26 -1.91
N GLU A 99 9.08 9.19 -2.39
CA GLU A 99 9.41 9.30 -3.81
C GLU A 99 10.50 8.28 -4.20
N VAL A 100 11.32 7.86 -3.23
CA VAL A 100 12.40 6.87 -3.39
C VAL A 100 11.86 5.44 -3.53
N SER A 101 10.71 5.11 -2.92
CA SER A 101 10.18 3.73 -2.89
C SER A 101 9.93 3.17 -4.29
N SER A 102 9.46 4.00 -5.22
CA SER A 102 9.20 3.59 -6.61
C SER A 102 10.46 3.07 -7.33
N HIS A 103 11.63 3.63 -7.00
CA HIS A 103 12.91 3.19 -7.56
C HIS A 103 13.33 1.81 -7.05
N PHE A 104 12.99 1.47 -5.80
CA PHE A 104 13.22 0.12 -5.25
C PHE A 104 12.36 -0.90 -5.98
N GLU A 105 11.05 -0.64 -6.15
CA GLU A 105 10.15 -1.52 -6.89
C GLU A 105 10.67 -1.81 -8.30
N ASP A 106 11.06 -0.75 -9.03
CA ASP A 106 11.52 -0.87 -10.41
C ASP A 106 12.85 -1.63 -10.52
N LEU A 107 13.81 -1.35 -9.62
CA LEU A 107 15.11 -2.02 -9.64
C LEU A 107 15.03 -3.49 -9.19
N ILE A 108 14.22 -3.80 -8.16
CA ILE A 108 13.96 -5.18 -7.73
C ILE A 108 13.37 -5.97 -8.89
N ARG A 109 12.33 -5.42 -9.54
CA ARG A 109 11.70 -6.04 -10.71
C ARG A 109 12.70 -6.27 -11.84
N GLU A 110 13.52 -5.26 -12.18
CA GLU A 110 14.52 -5.38 -13.24
C GLU A 110 15.53 -6.50 -12.95
N LEU A 111 16.10 -6.53 -11.74
CA LEU A 111 17.13 -7.50 -11.38
C LEU A 111 16.57 -8.92 -11.21
N LEU A 112 15.36 -9.07 -10.68
CA LEU A 112 14.68 -10.37 -10.64
C LEU A 112 14.45 -10.93 -12.05
N ASN A 113 14.05 -10.11 -13.04
CA ASN A 113 13.90 -10.57 -14.43
C ASN A 113 15.23 -10.92 -15.13
N LYS A 114 16.37 -10.42 -14.63
CA LYS A 114 17.70 -10.83 -15.12
C LYS A 114 18.17 -12.14 -14.48
N THR A 115 17.51 -12.61 -13.43
CA THR A 115 17.86 -13.84 -12.74
C THR A 115 17.25 -15.04 -13.46
N PRO A 116 18.06 -16.00 -13.96
CA PRO A 116 17.54 -17.15 -14.70
C PRO A 116 16.52 -17.96 -13.89
N GLY A 117 15.40 -18.31 -14.54
CA GLY A 117 14.31 -19.08 -13.94
C GLY A 117 13.33 -18.25 -13.11
N LEU A 118 13.47 -16.93 -13.05
CA LEU A 118 12.54 -16.03 -12.38
C LEU A 118 11.89 -15.08 -13.40
N ALA A 119 10.61 -14.75 -13.17
CA ALA A 119 9.91 -13.69 -13.88
C ALA A 119 9.21 -12.79 -12.86
N CYS A 120 9.36 -11.46 -12.98
CA CYS A 120 8.78 -10.52 -12.04
C CYS A 120 8.08 -9.37 -12.75
N ASP A 121 6.83 -9.05 -12.38
CA ASP A 121 6.10 -7.93 -12.96
C ASP A 121 5.15 -7.32 -11.92
N PHE A 122 4.51 -6.22 -12.26
CA PHE A 122 3.39 -5.70 -11.49
C PHE A 122 2.20 -6.66 -11.62
N PRO A 123 1.55 -7.05 -10.50
CA PRO A 123 0.42 -7.97 -10.56
C PRO A 123 -0.73 -7.39 -11.39
N LYS A 124 -1.45 -8.27 -12.07
CA LYS A 124 -2.67 -7.90 -12.81
C LYS A 124 -3.86 -7.84 -11.86
N THR A 125 -4.78 -6.91 -12.13
CA THR A 125 -6.06 -6.87 -11.43
C THR A 125 -6.95 -8.07 -11.82
N ALA A 126 -8.05 -8.26 -11.09
CA ALA A 126 -9.11 -9.19 -11.44
C ALA A 126 -9.58 -9.04 -12.90
N ALA A 127 -9.67 -7.79 -13.39
CA ALA A 127 -10.04 -7.45 -14.77
C ALA A 127 -8.89 -7.59 -15.80
N GLY A 128 -7.70 -8.04 -15.38
CA GLY A 128 -6.55 -8.25 -16.26
C GLY A 128 -5.72 -7.00 -16.57
N GLY A 129 -6.13 -5.83 -16.07
CA GLY A 129 -5.38 -4.58 -16.22
C GLY A 129 -4.14 -4.55 -15.33
N LYS A 130 -3.08 -3.84 -15.75
CA LYS A 130 -1.95 -3.54 -14.87
C LYS A 130 -2.28 -2.35 -13.99
N GLN A 131 -2.07 -2.48 -12.67
CA GLN A 131 -2.21 -1.38 -11.73
C GLN A 131 -1.03 -1.39 -10.76
N ARG A 132 -0.22 -0.32 -10.82
CA ARG A 132 0.94 -0.18 -9.93
C ARG A 132 0.52 0.00 -8.48
N SER A 133 -0.52 0.80 -8.21
CA SER A 133 -1.00 1.07 -6.85
C SER A 133 -1.75 -0.10 -6.21
N GLY A 134 -1.69 -0.15 -4.88
CA GLY A 134 -2.35 -1.15 -4.05
C GLY A 134 -1.49 -2.39 -3.83
N TYR A 135 -1.84 -3.20 -2.85
CA TYR A 135 -1.12 -4.42 -2.53
C TYR A 135 -1.53 -5.59 -3.46
N PRO A 136 -0.60 -6.48 -3.85
CA PRO A 136 0.86 -6.39 -3.67
C PRO A 136 1.52 -5.54 -4.75
N ASP A 137 2.73 -5.05 -4.48
CA ASP A 137 3.48 -4.20 -5.44
C ASP A 137 4.04 -5.04 -6.60
N LEU A 138 4.62 -6.21 -6.32
CA LEU A 138 5.24 -7.10 -7.31
C LEU A 138 4.73 -8.55 -7.20
N GLU A 139 4.66 -9.23 -8.33
CA GLU A 139 4.45 -10.68 -8.45
C GLU A 139 5.73 -11.30 -9.02
N LEU A 140 6.32 -12.23 -8.29
CA LEU A 140 7.47 -13.02 -8.70
C LEU A 140 7.01 -14.45 -8.93
N VAL A 141 7.37 -15.01 -10.09
CA VAL A 141 7.09 -16.38 -10.48
C VAL A 141 8.41 -17.12 -10.62
N ASP A 142 8.56 -18.22 -9.86
CA ASP A 142 9.58 -19.22 -10.16
C ASP A 142 9.12 -20.03 -11.38
N GLN A 143 9.82 -19.88 -12.51
CA GLN A 143 9.40 -20.45 -13.78
C GLN A 143 9.56 -21.99 -13.84
N LEU A 144 10.34 -22.56 -12.93
CA LEU A 144 10.56 -24.01 -12.86
C LEU A 144 9.41 -24.72 -12.13
N SER A 145 9.02 -24.22 -10.96
CA SER A 145 7.97 -24.82 -10.13
C SER A 145 6.60 -24.17 -10.31
N HIS A 146 6.54 -23.05 -11.03
CA HIS A 146 5.37 -22.16 -11.14
C HIS A 146 4.87 -21.61 -9.81
N ARG A 147 5.73 -21.58 -8.77
CA ARG A 147 5.36 -21.02 -7.47
C ARG A 147 5.38 -19.50 -7.51
N ILE A 148 4.41 -18.89 -6.86
CA ILE A 148 4.20 -17.44 -6.86
C ILE A 148 4.60 -16.85 -5.51
N TYR A 149 5.24 -15.69 -5.59
CA TYR A 149 5.68 -14.89 -4.47
C TYR A 149 5.19 -13.46 -4.67
N TYR A 150 4.39 -12.95 -3.75
CA TYR A 150 3.99 -11.54 -3.73
C TYR A 150 4.97 -10.73 -2.90
N LEU A 151 5.52 -9.67 -3.47
CA LEU A 151 6.50 -8.82 -2.82
C LEU A 151 5.95 -7.40 -2.65
N ASP A 152 6.20 -6.82 -1.49
CA ASP A 152 5.77 -5.48 -1.14
C ASP A 152 6.96 -4.73 -0.50
N PRO A 153 7.77 -4.02 -1.32
CA PRO A 153 8.91 -3.26 -0.82
C PRO A 153 8.48 -2.14 0.13
N LYS A 154 9.23 -1.96 1.22
CA LYS A 154 8.96 -0.92 2.22
C LYS A 154 10.27 -0.30 2.70
N LEU A 155 10.29 1.02 2.82
CA LEU A 155 11.42 1.78 3.36
C LEU A 155 11.09 2.21 4.78
N TYR A 156 12.02 1.99 5.71
CA TYR A 156 11.82 2.37 7.11
C TYR A 156 13.07 3.00 7.71
N ALA A 157 12.91 3.89 8.68
CA ALA A 157 14.02 4.62 9.27
C ALA A 157 14.76 3.77 10.32
N VAL A 158 16.06 3.99 10.47
CA VAL A 158 16.83 3.44 11.60
C VAL A 158 16.12 3.76 12.92
N GLY A 159 15.93 2.72 13.73
CA GLY A 159 15.27 2.81 15.03
C GLY A 159 13.74 2.77 14.99
N SER A 160 13.11 2.58 13.82
CA SER A 160 11.64 2.51 13.70
C SER A 160 11.08 1.10 13.56
N ARG A 161 11.88 0.04 13.78
CA ARG A 161 11.41 -1.36 13.64
C ARG A 161 10.26 -1.71 14.59
N ASP A 162 10.30 -1.17 15.81
CA ASP A 162 9.27 -1.41 16.84
C ASP A 162 8.16 -0.35 16.81
N SER A 163 8.09 0.46 15.74
CA SER A 163 7.07 1.50 15.59
C SER A 163 5.67 0.89 15.42
N SER A 164 4.69 1.49 16.10
CA SER A 164 3.27 1.14 15.96
C SER A 164 2.57 1.89 14.82
N PHE A 165 3.28 2.78 14.12
CA PHE A 165 2.74 3.49 12.97
C PHE A 165 2.50 2.56 11.79
N ARG A 166 1.45 2.86 11.02
CA ARG A 166 1.06 2.06 9.85
C ARG A 166 2.14 2.14 8.78
N THR A 167 2.77 1.00 8.49
CA THR A 167 3.75 0.83 7.38
C THR A 167 3.17 -0.02 6.26
N PHE A 168 2.28 -0.95 6.59
CA PHE A 168 1.59 -1.83 5.66
C PHE A 168 0.08 -1.55 5.72
N TYR A 169 -0.58 -1.64 4.56
CA TYR A 169 -2.03 -1.67 4.48
C TYR A 169 -2.48 -2.52 3.30
N PHE A 170 -3.57 -3.24 3.50
CA PHE A 170 -4.28 -3.97 2.45
C PHE A 170 -5.71 -3.46 2.43
N GLU A 171 -6.14 -3.01 1.26
CA GLU A 171 -7.51 -2.54 1.03
C GLU A 171 -8.19 -3.54 0.09
N PRO A 172 -9.03 -4.45 0.61
CA PRO A 172 -9.70 -5.43 -0.23
C PRO A 172 -10.68 -4.73 -1.19
N LYS A 173 -10.55 -5.00 -2.48
CA LYS A 173 -11.43 -4.46 -3.54
C LYS A 173 -11.87 -5.58 -4.46
N ILE A 174 -13.18 -5.74 -4.68
CA ILE A 174 -13.70 -6.76 -5.60
C ILE A 174 -13.18 -6.53 -7.02
N ALA A 175 -13.27 -5.30 -7.54
CA ALA A 175 -12.96 -5.00 -8.94
C ALA A 175 -11.45 -4.95 -9.24
N THR A 176 -10.64 -4.51 -8.28
CA THR A 176 -9.22 -4.22 -8.50
C THR A 176 -8.29 -5.04 -7.63
N ASN A 177 -8.76 -6.17 -7.06
CA ASN A 177 -7.90 -7.07 -6.32
C ASN A 177 -6.75 -7.58 -7.20
N LYS A 178 -5.56 -7.67 -6.61
CA LYS A 178 -4.32 -8.10 -7.26
C LYS A 178 -3.79 -9.43 -6.71
N VAL A 179 -4.32 -9.93 -5.59
CA VAL A 179 -4.00 -11.27 -5.08
C VAL A 179 -4.89 -12.28 -5.79
N ARG A 180 -4.29 -13.07 -6.68
CA ARG A 180 -5.02 -13.96 -7.59
C ARG A 180 -4.65 -15.43 -7.45
N GLU A 181 -3.60 -15.73 -6.72
CA GLU A 181 -3.03 -17.07 -6.62
C GLU A 181 -2.68 -17.39 -5.17
N ASP A 182 -2.67 -18.70 -4.86
CA ASP A 182 -2.10 -19.17 -3.60
C ASP A 182 -0.58 -18.96 -3.68
N ALA A 183 -0.04 -18.15 -2.78
CA ALA A 183 1.32 -17.62 -2.92
C ALA A 183 2.01 -17.46 -1.57
N VAL A 184 3.33 -17.34 -1.59
CA VAL A 184 4.09 -16.84 -0.43
C VAL A 184 4.07 -15.31 -0.49
N HIS A 185 3.86 -14.65 0.65
CA HIS A 185 3.76 -13.19 0.70
C HIS A 185 4.91 -12.61 1.53
N PHE A 186 5.68 -11.68 0.96
CA PHE A 186 6.81 -11.04 1.61
C PHE A 186 6.68 -9.52 1.67
N ILE A 187 7.04 -8.95 2.82
CA ILE A 187 7.55 -7.57 2.86
C ILE A 187 9.04 -7.61 2.58
N VAL A 188 9.50 -6.72 1.70
CA VAL A 188 10.92 -6.47 1.47
C VAL A 188 11.29 -5.15 2.14
N GLY A 189 11.72 -5.21 3.40
CA GLY A 189 11.99 -4.02 4.20
C GLY A 189 13.43 -3.54 4.01
N PHE A 190 13.62 -2.26 3.66
CA PHE A 190 14.95 -1.63 3.59
C PHE A 190 15.06 -0.54 4.66
N GLU A 191 16.06 -0.66 5.52
CA GLU A 191 16.35 0.35 6.53
C GLU A 191 17.16 1.51 5.92
N HIS A 192 16.78 2.73 6.24
CA HIS A 192 17.52 3.93 5.85
C HIS A 192 17.89 4.82 7.05
N GLU A 193 19.05 5.45 6.97
CA GLU A 193 19.40 6.56 7.86
C GLU A 193 18.59 7.81 7.50
N LYS A 194 18.60 8.82 8.38
CA LYS A 194 18.10 10.15 8.00
C LYS A 194 18.94 10.66 6.83
N PRO A 195 18.34 11.33 5.83
CA PRO A 195 19.10 11.82 4.70
C PRO A 195 20.15 12.80 5.22
N ALA A 196 21.38 12.68 4.72
CA ALA A 196 22.45 13.60 5.06
C ALA A 196 22.10 15.03 4.59
N ALA A 197 22.83 16.05 5.06
CA ALA A 197 22.56 17.45 4.71
C ALA A 197 22.56 17.71 3.18
N ASN A 198 23.31 16.91 2.42
CA ASN A 198 23.33 16.91 0.95
C ASN A 198 22.23 16.05 0.31
N ARG A 199 21.19 15.67 1.07
CA ARG A 199 20.08 14.81 0.65
C ARG A 199 20.51 13.45 0.13
N ARG A 200 21.62 12.92 0.65
CA ARG A 200 22.03 11.56 0.35
C ARG A 200 21.33 10.55 1.24
N TRP A 201 20.74 9.55 0.60
CA TRP A 201 20.15 8.39 1.26
C TRP A 201 21.21 7.32 1.46
N LYS A 202 21.19 6.73 2.65
CA LYS A 202 22.01 5.57 2.99
C LYS A 202 21.12 4.48 3.56
N PHE A 203 21.15 3.33 2.92
CA PHE A 203 20.46 2.12 3.32
C PHE A 203 21.44 1.17 4.00
N THR A 204 21.05 0.62 5.15
CA THR A 204 21.96 -0.09 6.06
C THR A 204 21.73 -1.60 6.07
N ARG A 205 20.51 -2.05 5.77
CA ARG A 205 20.12 -3.47 5.75
C ARG A 205 18.80 -3.67 5.01
N TRP A 206 18.57 -4.91 4.58
CA TRP A 206 17.29 -5.37 4.08
C TRP A 206 16.82 -6.57 4.91
N ASP A 207 15.51 -6.72 5.05
CA ASP A 207 14.85 -7.88 5.67
C ASP A 207 13.79 -8.42 4.72
N LEU A 208 13.67 -9.74 4.67
CA LEU A 208 12.58 -10.41 3.99
C LEU A 208 11.64 -11.01 5.04
N VAL A 209 10.43 -10.46 5.15
CA VAL A 209 9.48 -10.82 6.20
C VAL A 209 8.33 -11.64 5.62
N ASP A 210 8.21 -12.89 6.04
CA ASP A 210 7.08 -13.78 5.69
C ASP A 210 5.79 -13.30 6.38
N LEU A 211 4.74 -13.12 5.59
CA LEU A 211 3.43 -12.68 6.06
C LEU A 211 2.48 -13.82 6.45
N SER A 212 2.90 -15.10 6.39
CA SER A 212 2.05 -16.25 6.73
C SER A 212 1.53 -16.26 8.18
N HIS A 213 2.28 -15.64 9.11
CA HIS A 213 1.91 -15.47 10.52
C HIS A 213 1.66 -14.00 10.89
N PHE A 214 1.63 -13.09 9.92
CA PHE A 214 1.45 -11.67 10.18
C PHE A 214 0.04 -11.36 10.66
N GLN A 215 -0.06 -10.48 11.65
CA GLN A 215 -1.33 -10.03 12.20
C GLN A 215 -1.58 -8.57 11.87
N VAL A 216 -2.80 -8.27 11.44
CA VAL A 216 -3.25 -6.92 11.12
C VAL A 216 -4.30 -6.45 12.12
N LYS A 217 -4.53 -5.14 12.11
CA LYS A 217 -5.65 -4.50 12.77
C LYS A 217 -6.47 -3.76 11.72
N LEU A 218 -7.79 -3.73 11.89
CA LEU A 218 -8.62 -2.85 11.08
C LEU A 218 -8.46 -1.40 11.57
N LYS A 219 -8.26 -0.47 10.64
CA LYS A 219 -8.44 0.96 10.87
C LYS A 219 -9.55 1.44 9.95
N ALA A 220 -10.68 1.83 10.51
CA ALA A 220 -11.77 2.42 9.77
C ALA A 220 -11.63 3.95 9.78
N GLU A 221 -11.83 4.56 8.62
CA GLU A 221 -11.79 6.02 8.45
C GLU A 221 -12.88 6.47 7.48
N PHE A 222 -13.49 7.63 7.73
CA PHE A 222 -14.37 8.30 6.77
C PHE A 222 -13.51 9.21 5.89
N GLU A 223 -13.64 9.08 4.57
CA GLU A 223 -12.92 9.90 3.60
C GLU A 223 -13.84 10.90 2.88
N GLY A 224 -13.24 11.95 2.31
CA GLY A 224 -13.92 12.90 1.44
C GLY A 224 -12.97 13.36 0.33
N SER A 225 -13.48 13.43 -0.90
CA SER A 225 -12.68 13.86 -2.05
C SER A 225 -12.66 15.38 -2.19
N ASN A 226 -11.73 15.92 -3.00
CA ASN A 226 -11.77 17.35 -3.37
C ASN A 226 -13.13 17.75 -4.00
N ARG A 227 -13.78 16.84 -4.73
CA ARG A 227 -15.11 17.06 -5.31
C ARG A 227 -16.19 17.19 -4.24
N ASP A 228 -16.06 16.47 -3.14
CA ASP A 228 -17.03 16.54 -2.04
C ASP A 228 -16.82 17.79 -1.19
N MET A 229 -15.56 18.18 -0.98
CA MET A 229 -15.21 19.33 -0.15
C MET A 229 -15.46 20.68 -0.84
N TYR A 230 -15.20 20.81 -2.15
CA TYR A 230 -15.27 22.08 -2.88
C TYR A 230 -16.55 22.27 -3.70
N ARG A 231 -17.68 21.73 -3.21
CA ARG A 231 -18.98 22.01 -3.83
C ARG A 231 -19.35 23.48 -3.61
N PRO A 232 -19.93 24.18 -4.60
CA PRO A 232 -20.23 25.61 -4.49
C PRO A 232 -21.01 25.98 -3.22
N GLU A 233 -21.96 25.13 -2.81
CA GLU A 233 -22.79 25.31 -1.62
C GLU A 233 -22.02 25.15 -0.28
N ALA A 234 -20.88 24.46 -0.27
CA ALA A 234 -20.05 24.26 0.92
C ALA A 234 -18.99 25.37 1.10
N ILE A 235 -18.71 26.17 0.06
CA ILE A 235 -17.70 27.22 0.09
C ILE A 235 -18.30 28.49 0.69
N VAL A 236 -17.93 28.79 1.94
CA VAL A 236 -18.43 29.96 2.67
C VAL A 236 -17.69 31.27 2.35
N ALA A 237 -16.46 31.18 1.80
CA ALA A 237 -15.65 32.32 1.35
C ALA A 237 -14.58 31.86 0.35
N THR A 238 -14.19 32.72 -0.59
CA THR A 238 -13.09 32.47 -1.53
C THR A 238 -12.30 33.76 -1.77
N SER A 239 -10.98 33.64 -1.96
CA SER A 239 -10.10 34.77 -2.32
C SER A 239 -10.02 35.04 -3.82
N GLY A 240 -10.61 34.17 -4.65
CA GLY A 240 -10.71 34.38 -6.10
C GLY A 240 -11.70 35.49 -6.46
N LYS A 241 -11.56 36.09 -7.65
CA LYS A 241 -12.50 37.12 -8.14
C LYS A 241 -13.93 36.58 -8.11
N LYS A 242 -14.88 37.39 -7.62
CA LYS A 242 -16.32 37.16 -7.85
C LYS A 242 -16.53 37.07 -9.36
N VAL A 243 -17.05 35.94 -9.83
CA VAL A 243 -17.63 35.87 -11.18
C VAL A 243 -18.86 36.78 -11.13
N GLU A 244 -18.84 37.85 -11.92
CA GLU A 244 -19.98 38.73 -12.14
C GLU A 244 -21.14 37.99 -12.82
#